data_AF-A0A257GBM6-F1
#
_entry.id   AF-A0A257GBM6-F1
#
_cell.length_a   1.000
_cell.length_b   1.000
_cell.length_c   1.000
_cell.angle_alpha   90.00
_cell.angle_beta   90.00
_cell.angle_gamma   90.00
#
_symmetry.space_group_name_H-M   'P 1'
#
loop_
_entity.id
_entity.type
_entity.pdbx_description
1 polymer ?
#
loop_
_entity_poly.entity_id
_entity_poly.type
_entity_poly.pdbx_seq_one_letter_code
_entity_poly.pdbx_strand_id
1 'polypeptide(L)' 'MAERMLVSVQTLQRLEAGDATVGLAVLASALHVFGMTQRLAELVAPDTDRTGISEDLARLPKTTHAVSSDELDF' A
#
# COMPACT_ATOMS: atom_id res chain seq x y z
N MET A 1 -24.45 -8.60 -0.46
CA MET A 1 -23.13 -8.00 -0.11
C MET A 1 -22.75 -6.88 -1.07
N ALA A 2 -22.67 -7.15 -2.38
CA ALA A 2 -22.34 -6.15 -3.40
C ALA A 2 -23.19 -4.86 -3.32
N GLU A 3 -24.50 -4.99 -3.09
CA GLU A 3 -25.42 -3.86 -2.87
C GLU A 3 -25.01 -2.98 -1.68
N ARG A 4 -24.65 -3.58 -0.54
CA ARG A 4 -24.18 -2.84 0.66
C ARG A 4 -22.88 -2.08 0.41
N MET A 5 -22.09 -2.55 -0.56
CA MET A 5 -20.84 -1.93 -0.99
C MET A 5 -21.04 -0.93 -2.15
N LEU A 6 -22.27 -0.81 -2.68
CA LEU A 6 -22.64 0.00 -3.86
C LEU A 6 -21.86 -0.38 -5.14
N VAL A 7 -21.62 -1.68 -5.35
CA VAL A 7 -20.91 -2.19 -6.55
C VAL A 7 -21.68 -3.32 -7.23
N SER A 8 -21.27 -3.66 -8.45
CA SER A 8 -21.81 -4.82 -9.16
C SER A 8 -21.37 -6.14 -8.50
N VAL A 9 -22.17 -7.20 -8.68
CA VAL A 9 -21.80 -8.56 -8.23
C VAL A 9 -20.50 -9.02 -8.87
N GLN A 10 -20.28 -8.69 -10.15
CA GLN A 10 -19.05 -9.01 -10.86
C GLN A 10 -17.82 -8.34 -10.23
N THR A 11 -17.95 -7.08 -9.80
CA THR A 11 -16.88 -6.36 -9.09
C THR A 11 -16.56 -7.03 -7.75
N LEU A 12 -17.57 -7.46 -7.00
CA LEU A 12 -17.37 -8.21 -5.76
C LEU A 12 -16.65 -9.54 -6.01
N GLN A 13 -17.06 -10.31 -7.02
CA GLN A 13 -16.42 -11.58 -7.36
C GLN A 13 -14.94 -11.42 -7.74
N ARG A 14 -14.60 -10.36 -8.47
CA ARG A 14 -13.21 -10.04 -8.82
C ARG A 14 -12.38 -9.68 -7.59
N LEU A 15 -12.96 -8.90 -6.66
CA LEU A 15 -12.31 -8.59 -5.39
C LEU A 15 -12.05 -9.88 -4.58
N GLU A 16 -13.04 -10.78 -4.48
CA GLU A 16 -12.92 -12.07 -3.78
C GLU A 16 -11.89 -13.00 -4.43
N ALA A 17 -11.74 -12.93 -5.76
CA ALA A 17 -10.70 -13.65 -6.51
C ALA A 17 -9.30 -13.03 -6.36
N GLY A 18 -9.16 -11.89 -5.68
CA GLY A 18 -7.88 -11.21 -5.49
C GLY A 18 -7.38 -10.45 -6.71
N ASP A 19 -8.28 -10.05 -7.63
CA ASP A 19 -7.91 -9.28 -8.81
C ASP A 19 -7.37 -7.88 -8.43
N ALA A 20 -6.07 -7.68 -8.60
CA ALA A 20 -5.37 -6.43 -8.27
C ALA A 20 -5.80 -5.22 -9.11
N THR A 21 -6.58 -5.41 -10.17
CA THR A 21 -7.12 -4.30 -10.98
C THR A 21 -8.42 -3.73 -10.39
N VAL A 22 -8.99 -4.34 -9.35
CA VAL A 22 -10.11 -3.77 -8.60
C VAL A 22 -9.61 -2.57 -7.78
N GLY A 23 -10.27 -1.43 -7.93
CA GLY A 23 -9.86 -0.20 -7.25
C GLY A 23 -9.91 -0.31 -5.73
N LEU A 24 -8.96 0.33 -5.05
CA LEU A 24 -8.82 0.34 -3.58
C LEU A 24 -10.10 0.79 -2.85
N ALA A 25 -10.87 1.72 -3.44
CA ALA A 25 -12.14 2.17 -2.89
C ALA A 25 -13.16 1.03 -2.68
N VAL A 26 -13.14 0.00 -3.54
CA VAL A 26 -14.01 -1.17 -3.41
C VAL A 26 -13.61 -2.01 -2.21
N LEU A 27 -12.30 -2.20 -2.01
CA LEU A 27 -11.77 -2.89 -0.82
C LEU A 27 -12.11 -2.12 0.46
N ALA A 28 -11.94 -0.80 0.45
CA ALA A 28 -12.32 0.06 1.58
C ALA A 28 -13.82 -0.03 1.90
N SER A 29 -14.68 -0.07 0.86
CA SER A 29 -16.12 -0.28 1.00
C SER A 29 -16.43 -1.65 1.63
N ALA A 30 -15.75 -2.72 1.19
CA ALA A 30 -15.87 -4.04 1.81
C ALA A 30 -15.52 -4.00 3.30
N LEU A 31 -14.34 -3.46 3.63
CA LEU A 31 -13.88 -3.33 5.02
C LEU A 31 -14.86 -2.52 5.86
N HIS A 32 -15.43 -1.44 5.32
CA HIS A 32 -16.46 -0.66 6.01
C HIS A 32 -17.72 -1.47 6.30
N VAL A 33 -18.25 -2.18 5.30
CA VAL A 33 -19.44 -3.04 5.46
C VAL A 33 -19.23 -4.15 6.49
N PHE A 34 -17.99 -4.63 6.64
CA PHE A 34 -17.60 -5.63 7.64
C PHE A 34 -17.24 -5.04 9.02
N GLY A 35 -17.25 -3.72 9.20
CA GLY A 35 -16.81 -3.08 10.45
C GLY A 35 -15.30 -3.18 10.69
N MET A 36 -14.51 -3.41 9.64
CA MET A 36 -13.06 -3.60 9.66
C MET A 36 -12.30 -2.38 9.14
N THR A 37 -12.88 -1.18 9.20
CA THR A 37 -12.26 0.04 8.64
C THR A 37 -10.85 0.30 9.20
N GLN A 38 -10.58 -0.05 10.47
CA GLN A 38 -9.25 0.10 11.08
C GLN A 38 -8.17 -0.75 10.39
N ARG A 39 -8.53 -1.92 9.84
CA ARG A 39 -7.59 -2.77 9.08
C ARG A 39 -7.07 -2.12 7.81
N LEU A 40 -7.77 -1.10 7.30
CA LEU A 40 -7.25 -0.35 6.15
C LEU A 40 -5.94 0.35 6.51
N ALA A 41 -5.81 0.89 7.72
CA ALA A 41 -4.59 1.52 8.18
C ALA A 41 -3.42 0.53 8.26
N GLU A 42 -3.68 -0.68 8.76
CA GLU A 42 -2.70 -1.77 8.80
C GLU A 42 -2.28 -2.21 7.38
N LEU A 43 -3.22 -2.26 6.44
CA LEU A 43 -2.95 -2.71 5.07
C LEU A 43 -2.08 -1.70 4.28
N VAL A 44 -2.23 -0.41 4.56
CA VAL A 44 -1.48 0.67 3.88
C VAL A 44 -0.27 1.14 4.70
N ALA A 45 0.05 0.43 5.79
CA ALA A 45 1.12 0.79 6.71
C ALA A 45 2.49 0.63 6.03
N PRO A 46 3.22 1.73 5.75
CA PRO A 46 4.44 1.69 4.95
C PRO A 46 5.57 0.92 5.65
N ASP A 47 5.58 0.91 6.99
CA ASP A 47 6.51 0.17 7.83
C ASP A 47 6.41 -1.35 7.65
N THR A 48 5.27 -1.86 7.17
CA THR A 48 5.06 -3.28 6.89
C THR A 48 5.06 -3.61 5.39
N ASP A 49 5.15 -2.60 4.51
CA ASP A 49 5.19 -2.78 3.06
C ASP A 49 6.59 -3.21 2.59
N ARG A 50 6.86 -4.51 2.68
CA ARG A 50 8.13 -5.11 2.26
C ARG A 50 8.46 -4.81 0.79
N THR A 51 7.45 -4.78 -0.07
CA THR A 51 7.64 -4.52 -1.50
C THR A 51 8.04 -3.07 -1.71
N GLY A 52 7.29 -2.13 -1.15
CA GLY A 52 7.62 -0.70 -1.18
C GLY A 52 9.01 -0.40 -0.63
N ILE A 53 9.36 -0.96 0.52
CA ILE A 53 10.69 -0.84 1.13
C ILE A 53 11.78 -1.38 0.18
N SER A 54 11.57 -2.56 -0.41
CA SER A 54 12.56 -3.15 -1.33
C SER A 54 12.79 -2.29 -2.58
N GLU A 55 11.71 -1.71 -3.10
CA GLU A 55 11.75 -0.82 -4.27
C GLU A 55 12.40 0.53 -3.94
N ASP A 56 12.16 1.08 -2.74
CA ASP A 56 12.82 2.28 -2.25
C ASP A 56 14.33 2.05 -2.06
N LEU A 57 14.73 0.92 -1.49
CA LEU A 57 16.14 0.54 -1.37
C LEU A 57 16.80 0.38 -2.74
N ALA A 58 16.10 -0.21 -3.72
CA ALA A 58 16.61 -0.36 -5.08
C ALA A 58 16.78 0.99 -5.81
N ARG A 59 15.98 2.00 -5.44
CA ARG A 59 16.08 3.38 -5.96
C ARG A 59 17.24 4.19 -5.35
N LEU A 60 17.84 3.74 -4.25
CA LEU A 60 18.94 4.47 -3.63
C LEU A 60 20.17 4.57 -4.57
N PRO A 61 20.91 5.68 -4.52
CA PRO A 61 22.16 5.80 -5.26
C PRO A 61 23.15 4.70 -4.86
N LYS A 62 23.77 4.05 -5.85
CA LYS A 62 24.76 2.98 -5.61
C LYS A 62 26.09 3.51 -5.09
N THR A 63 26.34 4.81 -5.25
CA THR A 63 27.55 5.48 -4.79
C THR A 63 27.17 6.82 -4.16
N THR A 64 27.64 7.04 -2.94
CA THR A 64 27.55 8.34 -2.26
C THR A 64 28.94 8.94 -2.20
N HIS A 65 29.13 10.12 -2.80
CA HIS A 65 30.34 10.90 -2.57
C HIS A 65 30.19 11.59 -1.22
N ALA A 66 30.79 11.01 -0.17
CA ALA A 66 31.00 11.73 1.07
C ALA A 66 32.08 12.79 0.81
N VAL A 67 31.78 14.05 1.11
CA VAL A 67 32.83 15.07 1.29
C VAL A 67 33.70 14.60 2.45
N SER A 68 35.02 14.64 2.26
CA SER A 68 35.99 14.23 3.28
C SER A 68 35.70 14.95 4.59
N SER A 69 35.74 14.22 5.71
CA SER A 69 35.57 14.79 7.05
C SER A 69 36.58 15.90 7.38
N ASP A 70 37.67 16.03 6.63
CA ASP A 70 38.65 17.12 6.72
C ASP A 70 38.09 18.51 6.34
N GLU A 71 36.93 18.61 5.66
CA GLU A 71 36.30 19.90 5.34
C GLU A 71 35.24 20.34 6.36
N LEU A 72 34.97 19.53 7.39
CA LEU A 72 33.96 19.81 8.42
C LEU A 72 34.62 20.32 9.71
N ASP A 73 35.34 21.45 9.60
CA ASP A 73 35.77 22.25 10.75
C ASP A 73 34.57 23.10 11.25
N PHE A 74 33.79 22.55 12.18
CA PHE A 74 32.81 23.29 12.98
C PHE A 74 33.26 23.42 14.43
#